data_AF-A0A140L0X5-F1
#
_entry.id   AF-A0A140L0X5-F1
#
_cell.length_a   1.000
_cell.length_b   1.000
_cell.length_c   1.000
_cell.angle_alpha   90.00
_cell.angle_beta   90.00
_cell.angle_gamma   90.00
#
_symmetry.space_group_name_H-M   'P 1'
#
loop_
_entity.id
_entity.type
_entity.pdbx_description
1 polymer ?
#
loop_
_entity_poly.entity_id
_entity_poly.type
_entity_poly.pdbx_seq_one_letter_code
_entity_poly.pdbx_strand_id
1 'polypeptide(L)'
;MSIEFFKKTFHEIIEGKNTPESLDAEAYCFALGQALHRIFDALGGIDQHRREFNYLTNPYLPADIRTLCIRILRFLKNTRNLLDFQDQQLMTTLDFLISQEDIFLRSKIDFKKCEEAFYAGLFW
;
A
#
# COMPACT_ATOMS: atom_id res chain seq x y z
N MET A 1 -14.38 10.16 6.70
CA MET A 1 -13.34 9.52 7.52
C MET A 1 -12.14 10.46 7.54
N SER A 2 -11.39 10.59 8.64
CA SER A 2 -10.26 11.53 8.73
C SER A 2 -8.93 10.83 8.47
N ILE A 3 -7.91 11.57 8.01
CA ILE A 3 -6.53 11.07 7.83
C ILE A 3 -5.97 10.44 9.13
N GLU A 4 -6.31 11.01 10.29
CA GLU A 4 -5.91 10.50 11.61
C GLU A 4 -6.46 9.10 11.91
N PHE A 5 -7.63 8.76 11.38
CA PHE A 5 -8.17 7.41 11.48
C PHE A 5 -7.30 6.41 10.70
N PHE A 6 -6.93 6.74 9.46
CA PHE A 6 -6.10 5.86 8.63
C PHE A 6 -4.72 5.62 9.23
N LYS A 7 -4.08 6.66 9.77
CA LYS A 7 -2.79 6.54 10.47
C LYS A 7 -2.86 5.59 11.65
N LYS A 8 -3.91 5.72 12.48
CA LYS A 8 -4.12 4.84 13.63
C LYS A 8 -4.31 3.39 13.20
N THR A 9 -5.18 3.13 12.22
CA THR A 9 -5.43 1.78 11.71
C THR A 9 -4.17 1.15 11.11
N PHE A 10 -3.38 1.93 10.37
CA PHE A 10 -2.13 1.44 9.78
C PHE A 10 -1.06 1.16 10.85
N HIS A 11 -0.94 2.01 11.87
CA HIS A 11 -0.05 1.78 13.01
C HIS A 11 -0.43 0.50 13.77
N GLU A 12 -1.73 0.27 13.99
CA GLU A 12 -2.23 -0.95 14.63
C GLU A 12 -1.95 -2.23 13.82
N ILE A 13 -1.95 -2.13 12.48
CA ILE A 13 -1.55 -3.22 11.57
C ILE A 13 -0.05 -3.50 11.68
N ILE A 14 0.79 -2.46 11.65
CA ILE A 14 2.25 -2.62 11.75
C ILE A 14 2.66 -3.21 13.10
N GLU A 15 2.04 -2.73 14.18
CA GLU A 15 2.36 -3.19 15.53
C GLU A 15 1.77 -4.57 15.85
N GLY A 16 0.94 -5.14 14.98
CA GLY A 16 0.28 -6.44 15.16
C GLY A 16 -0.64 -6.49 16.39
N LYS A 17 -0.98 -5.33 16.96
CA LYS A 17 -1.75 -5.24 18.21
C LYS A 17 -3.25 -5.45 18.00
N ASN A 18 -3.76 -5.12 16.81
CA ASN A 18 -5.15 -5.31 16.39
C ASN A 18 -5.23 -5.25 14.85
N THR A 19 -4.79 -6.29 14.15
CA THR A 19 -4.99 -6.36 12.70
C THR A 19 -6.48 -6.51 12.43
N PRO A 20 -7.16 -5.54 11.80
CA PRO A 20 -8.59 -5.65 11.51
C PRO A 20 -8.84 -6.83 10.57
N GLU A 21 -9.97 -7.51 10.72
CA GLU A 21 -10.34 -8.65 9.86
C GLU A 21 -10.42 -8.25 8.37
N SER A 22 -10.80 -7.01 8.12
CA SER A 22 -10.78 -6.42 6.77
C SER A 22 -10.49 -4.93 6.80
N LEU A 23 -9.96 -4.44 5.69
CA LEU A 23 -9.83 -3.00 5.44
C LEU A 23 -10.95 -2.53 4.53
N ASP A 24 -11.50 -1.34 4.82
CA ASP A 24 -12.24 -0.61 3.81
C ASP A 24 -11.30 -0.16 2.67
N ALA A 25 -11.87 0.22 1.53
CA ALA A 25 -11.09 0.52 0.34
C ALA A 25 -10.12 1.71 0.51
N GLU A 26 -10.50 2.74 1.29
CA GLU A 26 -9.67 3.92 1.52
C GLU A 26 -8.48 3.55 2.42
N ALA A 27 -8.73 2.83 3.52
CA ALA A 27 -7.70 2.34 4.43
C ALA A 27 -6.75 1.35 3.73
N TYR A 28 -7.28 0.51 2.83
CA TYR A 28 -6.47 -0.37 1.99
C TYR A 28 -5.52 0.41 1.09
N CYS A 29 -6.03 1.42 0.37
CA CYS A 29 -5.21 2.28 -0.49
C CYS A 29 -4.15 3.05 0.32
N PHE A 30 -4.49 3.58 1.49
CA PHE A 30 -3.53 4.24 2.39
C PHE A 30 -2.41 3.29 2.80
N ALA A 31 -2.76 2.09 3.28
CA ALA A 31 -1.79 1.10 3.72
C ALA A 31 -0.90 0.61 2.57
N LEU A 32 -1.44 0.52 1.36
CA LEU A 32 -0.69 0.18 0.15
C LEU A 32 0.36 1.25 -0.19
N GLY A 33 0.02 2.54 -0.07
CA GLY A 33 0.95 3.65 -0.27
C GLY A 33 2.12 3.61 0.71
N GLN A 34 1.83 3.40 2.00
CA GLN A 34 2.85 3.25 3.02
C GLN A 34 3.75 2.02 2.80
N ALA A 35 3.17 0.86 2.47
CA ALA A 35 3.94 -0.34 2.17
C ALA A 35 4.89 -0.12 0.99
N LEU A 36 4.43 0.59 -0.05
CA LEU A 36 5.26 0.93 -1.21
C LEU A 36 6.44 1.82 -0.83
N HIS A 37 6.20 2.89 -0.05
CA HIS A 37 7.26 3.78 0.41
C HIS A 37 8.33 3.00 1.20
N ARG A 38 7.90 2.20 2.19
CA ARG A 38 8.81 1.41 3.02
C ARG A 38 9.62 0.38 2.23
N ILE A 39 9.02 -0.25 1.22
CA ILE A 39 9.78 -1.16 0.34
C ILE A 39 10.88 -0.39 -0.38
N PHE A 40 10.59 0.79 -0.94
CA PHE A 40 11.62 1.55 -1.63
C PHE A 40 12.72 2.04 -0.69
N ASP A 41 12.38 2.46 0.53
CA ASP A 41 13.38 2.77 1.56
C ASP A 41 14.30 1.57 1.82
N ALA A 42 13.71 0.38 1.99
CA ALA A 42 14.44 -0.84 2.27
C ALA A 42 15.30 -1.32 1.06
N LEU A 43 14.89 -0.98 -0.17
CA LEU A 43 15.64 -1.22 -1.41
C LEU A 43 16.77 -0.21 -1.68
N GLY A 44 17.08 0.69 -0.74
CA GLY A 44 18.13 1.71 -0.90
C GLY A 44 17.63 3.11 -1.25
N GLY A 45 16.33 3.34 -1.11
CA GLY A 45 15.66 4.64 -1.26
C GLY A 45 15.01 4.85 -2.63
N ILE A 46 14.00 5.74 -2.65
CA ILE A 46 13.24 6.09 -3.86
C ILE A 46 14.15 6.64 -4.97
N ASP A 47 15.21 7.38 -4.65
CA ASP A 47 16.08 7.97 -5.67
C ASP A 47 16.79 6.93 -6.53
N GLN A 48 17.19 5.79 -5.96
CA GLN A 48 17.82 4.70 -6.70
C GLN A 48 16.83 4.02 -7.65
N HIS A 49 15.55 4.03 -7.30
CA HIS A 49 14.47 3.36 -8.03
C HIS A 49 13.45 4.34 -8.62
N ARG A 50 13.86 5.59 -8.86
CA ARG A 50 12.96 6.70 -9.23
C ARG A 50 12.07 6.40 -10.43
N ARG A 51 12.61 5.69 -11.43
CA ARG A 51 11.84 5.30 -12.62
C ARG A 51 10.70 4.36 -12.28
N GLU A 52 10.96 3.36 -11.44
CA GLU A 52 9.95 2.38 -11.02
C GLU A 52 8.93 3.00 -10.08
N PHE A 53 9.38 3.79 -9.11
CA PHE A 53 8.50 4.56 -8.24
C PHE A 53 7.55 5.46 -9.05
N ASN A 54 8.09 6.24 -9.99
CA ASN A 54 7.28 7.09 -10.86
C ASN A 54 6.33 6.28 -11.73
N TYR A 55 6.76 5.14 -12.27
CA TYR A 55 5.86 4.27 -13.02
C TYR A 55 4.67 3.83 -12.15
N LEU A 56 4.92 3.38 -10.91
CA LEU A 56 3.90 2.86 -10.01
C LEU A 56 2.96 3.94 -9.45
N THR A 57 3.45 5.16 -9.25
CA THR A 57 2.74 6.22 -8.52
C THR A 57 2.24 7.37 -9.38
N ASN A 58 2.51 7.39 -10.69
CA ASN A 58 2.14 8.53 -11.54
C ASN A 58 0.61 8.60 -11.79
N PRO A 59 -0.09 9.67 -11.34
CA PRO A 59 -1.53 9.85 -11.53
C PRO A 59 -1.94 10.10 -12.98
N TYR A 60 -0.99 10.52 -13.83
CA TYR A 60 -1.26 10.86 -15.23
C TYR A 60 -1.19 9.65 -16.17
N LEU A 61 -0.81 8.47 -15.65
CA LEU A 61 -0.97 7.24 -16.43
C LEU A 61 -2.48 6.95 -16.56
N PRO A 62 -2.97 6.54 -17.74
CA PRO A 62 -4.39 6.26 -17.98
C PRO A 62 -4.82 4.96 -17.28
N ALA A 63 -4.85 4.98 -15.96
CA ALA A 63 -5.16 3.86 -15.09
C ALA A 63 -6.01 4.38 -13.93
N ASP A 64 -7.12 3.71 -13.64
CA ASP A 64 -7.90 4.00 -12.44
C ASP A 64 -7.16 3.54 -11.17
N ILE A 65 -7.61 3.99 -9.99
CA ILE A 65 -6.97 3.64 -8.72
C ILE A 65 -6.88 2.12 -8.51
N ARG A 66 -7.86 1.37 -9.02
CA ARG A 66 -7.89 -0.09 -8.92
C ARG A 66 -6.73 -0.70 -9.72
N THR A 67 -6.52 -0.24 -10.95
CA THR A 67 -5.40 -0.65 -11.79
C THR A 67 -4.06 -0.26 -11.17
N LEU A 68 -3.96 0.93 -10.57
CA LEU A 68 -2.77 1.36 -9.84
C LEU A 68 -2.48 0.44 -8.65
N CYS A 69 -3.49 0.17 -7.81
CA CYS A 69 -3.35 -0.74 -6.67
C CYS A 69 -2.96 -2.16 -7.09
N ILE A 70 -3.53 -2.71 -8.17
CA ILE A 70 -3.15 -4.03 -8.70
C ILE A 70 -1.69 -4.03 -9.17
N ARG A 71 -1.25 -2.99 -9.89
CA ARG A 71 0.14 -2.88 -10.34
C ARG A 71 1.11 -2.84 -9.17
N ILE A 72 0.78 -2.05 -8.15
CA ILE A 72 1.56 -1.98 -6.92
C ILE A 72 1.56 -3.33 -6.21
N LEU A 73 0.42 -3.99 -6.02
CA LEU A 73 0.36 -5.32 -5.40
C LEU A 73 1.23 -6.35 -6.14
N ARG A 74 1.22 -6.33 -7.47
CA ARG A 74 2.10 -7.21 -8.27
C ARG A 74 3.57 -6.91 -8.02
N PHE A 75 3.93 -5.62 -7.97
CA PHE A 75 5.29 -5.20 -7.58
C PHE A 75 5.61 -5.71 -6.17
N LEU A 76 4.80 -5.38 -5.17
CA LEU A 76 4.98 -5.81 -3.77
C LEU A 76 5.11 -7.33 -3.64
N LYS A 77 4.31 -8.13 -4.34
CA LYS A 77 4.39 -9.60 -4.37
C LYS A 77 5.71 -10.10 -4.95
N ASN A 78 6.15 -9.51 -6.05
CA ASN A 78 7.41 -9.87 -6.69
C ASN A 78 8.59 -9.50 -5.78
N THR A 79 8.55 -8.30 -5.22
CA THR A 79 9.61 -7.81 -4.33
C THR A 79 9.63 -8.61 -3.03
N ARG A 80 8.47 -8.99 -2.45
CA ARG A 80 8.41 -9.88 -1.28
C ARG A 80 9.24 -11.16 -1.44
N ASN A 81 9.24 -11.77 -2.62
CA ASN A 81 10.02 -12.99 -2.89
C ASN A 81 11.54 -12.74 -3.01
N LEU A 82 11.94 -11.49 -3.26
CA LEU A 82 13.33 -11.07 -3.45
C LEU A 82 13.96 -10.52 -2.16
N LEU A 83 13.11 -10.17 -1.20
CA LEU A 83 13.51 -9.50 0.02
C LEU A 83 13.74 -10.53 1.12
N ASP A 84 15.01 -10.82 1.40
CA ASP A 84 15.43 -11.54 2.60
C ASP A 84 15.52 -10.55 3.79
N PHE A 85 14.39 -9.91 4.13
CA PHE A 85 14.36 -8.85 5.13
C PHE A 85 14.20 -9.40 6.55
N GLN A 86 15.02 -8.87 7.45
CA GLN A 86 14.87 -9.04 8.91
C GLN A 86 13.65 -8.29 9.47
N ASP A 87 13.02 -7.40 8.69
CA ASP A 87 11.84 -6.63 9.09
C ASP A 87 10.56 -7.47 8.97
N GLN A 88 10.31 -8.26 10.02
CA GLN A 88 9.10 -9.07 10.15
C GLN A 88 7.80 -8.24 10.07
N GLN A 89 7.82 -6.98 10.51
CA GLN A 89 6.62 -6.13 10.50
C GLN A 89 6.22 -5.72 9.08
N LEU A 90 7.20 -5.38 8.23
CA LEU A 90 6.94 -5.10 6.83
C LEU A 90 6.37 -6.33 6.12
N MET A 91 6.90 -7.53 6.38
CA MET A 91 6.40 -8.77 5.80
C MET A 91 4.96 -9.08 6.25
N THR A 92 4.65 -8.96 7.55
CA THR A 92 3.28 -9.15 8.04
C THR A 92 2.31 -8.15 7.41
N THR A 93 2.74 -6.90 7.23
CA THR A 93 1.92 -5.86 6.58
C THR A 93 1.66 -6.21 5.11
N LEU A 94 2.69 -6.64 4.36
CA LEU A 94 2.54 -7.06 2.97
C LEU A 94 1.63 -8.27 2.83
N ASP A 95 1.78 -9.27 3.71
CA ASP A 95 0.99 -10.50 3.70
C ASP A 95 -0.49 -10.21 3.93
N PHE A 96 -0.76 -9.34 4.89
CA PHE A 96 -2.11 -8.85 5.15
C PHE A 96 -2.68 -8.12 3.94
N LEU A 97 -1.95 -7.15 3.35
CA LEU A 97 -2.41 -6.41 2.17
C LEU A 97 -2.66 -7.31 0.96
N ILE A 98 -1.82 -8.33 0.76
CA ILE A 98 -2.00 -9.34 -0.27
C ILE A 98 -3.27 -10.17 0.00
N SER A 99 -3.53 -10.58 1.23
CA SER A 99 -4.74 -11.35 1.58
C SER A 99 -6.04 -10.58 1.38
N GLN A 100 -5.99 -9.25 1.43
CA GLN A 100 -7.16 -8.37 1.27
C GLN A 100 -7.43 -7.98 -0.20
N GLU A 101 -6.61 -8.44 -1.16
CA GLU A 101 -6.74 -8.11 -2.59
C GLU A 101 -8.15 -8.42 -3.12
N ASP A 102 -8.66 -9.63 -2.90
CA ASP A 102 -9.97 -10.06 -3.42
C ASP A 102 -11.13 -9.24 -2.83
N ILE A 103 -11.02 -8.85 -1.56
CA ILE A 103 -12.00 -8.00 -0.88
C ILE A 103 -12.00 -6.61 -1.51
N PHE A 104 -10.82 -6.03 -1.71
CA PHE A 104 -10.66 -4.75 -2.40
C PHE A 104 -11.18 -4.82 -3.85
N LEU A 105 -10.90 -5.90 -4.59
CA LEU A 105 -11.33 -6.07 -5.97
C LEU A 105 -12.86 -6.08 -6.14
N ARG A 106 -13.58 -6.55 -5.12
CA ARG A 106 -15.06 -6.66 -5.13
C ARG A 106 -15.76 -5.49 -4.44
N SER A 107 -15.03 -4.65 -3.72
CA SER A 107 -15.61 -3.55 -2.97
C SER A 107 -16.13 -2.43 -3.89
N LYS A 108 -17.21 -1.79 -3.44
CA LYS A 108 -17.70 -0.54 -4.04
C LYS A 108 -16.76 0.58 -3.62
N ILE A 109 -16.09 1.20 -4.59
CA ILE A 109 -15.05 2.20 -4.32
C ILE A 109 -15.47 3.60 -4.77
N ASP A 110 -15.12 4.59 -3.94
CA ASP A 110 -15.02 5.97 -4.34
C ASP A 110 -13.58 6.20 -4.83
N PHE A 111 -13.42 6.27 -6.16
CA PHE A 111 -12.10 6.33 -6.80
C PHE A 111 -11.26 7.49 -6.30
N LYS A 112 -11.89 8.67 -6.13
CA LYS A 112 -11.19 9.89 -5.74
C LYS A 112 -10.68 9.79 -4.30
N LYS A 113 -11.49 9.29 -3.37
CA LYS A 113 -11.07 9.12 -1.97
C LYS A 113 -9.98 8.06 -1.82
N CYS A 114 -10.08 6.97 -2.57
CA CYS A 114 -9.04 5.94 -2.59
C CYS A 114 -7.71 6.49 -3.11
N GLU A 115 -7.76 7.33 -4.15
CA GLU A 115 -6.58 8.01 -4.69
C GLU A 115 -5.97 8.98 -3.67
N GLU A 116 -6.79 9.84 -3.05
CA GLU A 116 -6.35 10.75 -1.99
C GLU A 116 -5.74 9.98 -0.80
N ALA A 117 -6.35 8.88 -0.39
CA ALA A 117 -5.85 8.02 0.68
C ALA A 117 -4.51 7.36 0.31
N PHE A 118 -4.37 6.87 -0.93
CA PHE A 118 -3.12 6.29 -1.41
C PHE A 118 -1.96 7.30 -1.37
N TYR A 119 -2.15 8.50 -1.91
CA TYR A 119 -1.10 9.53 -1.90
C TYR A 119 -0.84 10.06 -0.49
N ALA A 120 -1.86 10.16 0.37
CA ALA A 120 -1.64 10.46 1.78
C ALA A 120 -0.77 9.39 2.45
N GLY A 121 -0.94 8.11 2.08
CA GLY A 121 -0.09 7.02 2.53
C GLY A 121 1.35 7.11 2.02
N LEU A 122 1.60 7.59 0.80
CA LEU A 122 2.97 7.69 0.26
C LEU A 122 3.85 8.74 0.94
N PHE A 123 3.25 9.80 1.50
CA PHE A 123 3.98 10.95 2.03
C PHE A 123 3.75 11.18 3.52
N TRP A 124 3.34 10.14 4.24
CA TRP A 124 3.13 10.16 5.69
C TRP A 124 4.36 9.65 6.45
#